data_AF-A0A0G1U1G2-F1
#
_entry.id   AF-A0A0G1U1G2-F1
#
_cell.length_a   1.000
_cell.length_b   1.000
_cell.length_c   1.000
_cell.angle_alpha   90.00
_cell.angle_beta   90.00
_cell.angle_gamma   90.00
#
_symmetry.space_group_name_H-M   'P 1'
#
loop_
_entity.id
_entity.type
_entity.pdbx_description
1 polymer ?
#
loop_
_entity_poly.entity_id
_entity_poly.type
_entity_poly.pdbx_seq_one_letter_code
_entity_poly.pdbx_strand_id
1 'polypeptide(L)' 'MDSVIAPLLKHLQSLPMEEQDGAFNYTITRLVRGLYPTRYFHLNRALGVLSAVTHEFYRRVIGPYEDTKIKENGDVE' A
#
# COMPACT_ATOMS: atom_id res chain seq x y z
N MET A 1 1.67 1.43 -17.66
CA MET A 1 1.37 0.94 -16.30
C MET A 1 -0.02 1.40 -15.89
N ASP A 2 -0.32 2.68 -16.07
CA ASP A 2 -1.63 3.28 -15.76
C ASP A 2 -2.83 2.62 -16.45
N SER A 3 -2.67 2.13 -17.69
CA SER A 3 -3.72 1.38 -18.40
C SER A 3 -4.15 0.08 -17.71
N VAL A 4 -3.31 -0.48 -16.83
CA VAL A 4 -3.59 -1.70 -16.05
C VAL A 4 -4.01 -1.33 -14.62
N ILE A 5 -3.38 -0.31 -14.05
CA ILE A 5 -3.63 0.11 -12.66
C ILE A 5 -4.96 0.86 -12.54
N ALA A 6 -5.30 1.74 -13.48
CA ALA A 6 -6.53 2.53 -13.39
C ALA A 6 -7.82 1.69 -13.34
N PRO A 7 -7.99 0.63 -14.17
CA PRO A 7 -9.15 -0.26 -14.04
C PRO A 7 -9.19 -1.00 -12.70
N LEU A 8 -8.05 -1.44 -12.18
CA LEU A 8 -7.96 -2.13 -10.88
C LEU A 8 -8.34 -1.19 -9.73
N LEU A 9 -7.83 0.04 -9.74
CA LEU A 9 -8.20 1.06 -8.77
C LEU A 9 -9.70 1.34 -8.80
N LYS A 10 -10.26 1.54 -10.01
CA LYS A 10 -11.70 1.75 -10.18
C LYS A 10 -12.52 0.60 -9.61
N HIS A 11 -12.07 -0.64 -9.80
CA HIS A 11 -12.73 -1.81 -9.23
C HIS A 11 -12.67 -1.81 -7.70
N LEU A 12 -11.49 -1.60 -7.10
CA LEU A 12 -11.34 -1.56 -5.63
C LEU A 12 -12.18 -0.45 -5.00
N GLN A 13 -12.20 0.74 -5.63
CA GLN A 13 -13.02 1.88 -5.18
C GLN A 13 -14.53 1.64 -5.31
N SER A 14 -14.96 0.68 -6.14
CA SER A 14 -16.39 0.37 -6.31
C SER A 14 -16.93 -0.57 -5.22
N LEU A 15 -16.07 -1.15 -4.39
CA LEU A 15 -16.45 -2.05 -3.31
C LEU A 15 -16.93 -1.27 -2.07
N PRO A 16 -17.80 -1.86 -1.22
CA PRO A 16 -18.13 -1.31 0.10
C PRO A 16 -16.85 -1.04 0.91
N MET A 17 -16.84 0.04 1.69
CA MET A 17 -15.65 0.50 2.43
C MET A 17 -15.05 -0.62 3.31
N GLU A 18 -15.92 -1.39 3.96
CA GLU A 18 -15.55 -2.51 4.84
C GLU A 18 -14.89 -3.67 4.10
N GLU A 19 -15.05 -3.75 2.77
CA GLU A 19 -14.47 -4.78 1.91
C GLU A 19 -13.21 -4.32 1.17
N GLN A 20 -12.98 -3.01 1.07
CA GLN A 20 -11.85 -2.45 0.30
C GLN A 20 -10.50 -2.93 0.82
N ASP A 21 -10.32 -2.94 2.15
CA ASP A 21 -9.07 -3.38 2.77
C ASP A 21 -8.80 -4.87 2.52
N GLY A 22 -9.83 -5.70 2.61
CA GLY A 22 -9.74 -7.13 2.32
C GLY A 22 -9.39 -7.40 0.86
N ALA A 23 -10.06 -6.71 -0.07
CA ALA A 23 -9.79 -6.82 -1.51
C ALA A 23 -8.40 -6.31 -1.88
N PHE A 24 -7.94 -5.22 -1.26
CA PHE A 24 -6.60 -4.69 -1.47
C PHE A 24 -5.53 -5.66 -0.95
N ASN A 25 -5.70 -6.19 0.26
CA ASN A 25 -4.80 -7.20 0.82
C ASN A 25 -4.73 -8.47 -0.05
N TYR A 26 -5.88 -8.95 -0.53
CA TYR A 26 -5.94 -10.08 -1.47
C TYR A 26 -5.18 -9.77 -2.76
N THR A 27 -5.37 -8.57 -3.32
CA THR A 27 -4.70 -8.13 -4.54
C THR A 27 -3.18 -8.14 -4.38
N ILE A 28 -2.65 -7.54 -3.31
CA ILE A 28 -1.21 -7.55 -3.02
C ILE A 28 -0.72 -9.00 -2.85
N THR A 29 -1.45 -9.82 -2.09
CA THR A 29 -1.10 -11.23 -1.88
C THR A 29 -0.99 -12.00 -3.19
N ARG A 30 -1.95 -11.79 -4.12
CA ARG A 30 -1.95 -12.39 -5.45
C ARG A 30 -0.78 -11.91 -6.31
N LEU A 31 -0.45 -10.62 -6.26
CA LEU A 31 0.71 -10.06 -6.97
C LEU A 31 2.02 -10.69 -6.46
N VAL A 32 2.20 -10.75 -5.14
CA VAL A 32 3.40 -11.36 -4.54
C VAL A 32 3.52 -12.83 -4.92
N ARG A 33 2.45 -13.61 -4.79
CA ARG A 33 2.46 -15.03 -5.16
C ARG A 33 2.66 -15.28 -6.65
N GLY A 34 2.26 -14.33 -7.51
CA GLY A 34 2.44 -14.41 -8.96
C GLY A 34 3.84 -14.01 -9.43
N LEU A 35 4.50 -13.08 -8.74
CA LEU A 35 5.80 -12.53 -9.13
C LEU A 35 6.99 -13.28 -8.51
N TYR A 36 6.82 -13.86 -7.32
CA TYR A 36 7.92 -14.47 -6.56
C TYR A 36 7.75 -15.98 -6.44
N PRO A 37 8.76 -16.79 -6.82
CA PRO A 37 8.77 -18.23 -6.57
C PRO A 37 8.74 -18.54 -5.06
N THR A 38 8.15 -19.69 -4.68
CA THR A 38 8.12 -20.18 -3.29
C THR A 38 9.46 -20.72 -2.84
N ARG A 39 10.45 -19.84 -2.70
CA ARG A 39 11.73 -20.11 -2.04
C ARG A 39 12.06 -18.96 -1.12
N TYR A 40 12.65 -19.27 0.03
CA TYR A 40 12.94 -18.30 1.09
C TYR A 40 13.63 -17.03 0.56
N PHE A 41 14.64 -17.16 -0.30
CA PHE A 41 15.33 -16.04 -0.91
C PHE A 41 14.37 -15.05 -1.63
N HIS A 42 13.45 -15.56 -2.45
CA HIS A 42 12.51 -14.71 -3.19
C HIS A 42 11.43 -14.12 -2.28
N LEU A 43 10.96 -14.88 -1.29
CA LEU A 43 10.00 -14.40 -0.30
C LEU A 43 10.59 -13.28 0.57
N ASN A 44 11.84 -13.43 1.00
CA ASN A 44 12.56 -12.39 1.73
C ASN A 44 12.73 -11.11 0.89
N ARG A 45 13.01 -11.25 -0.41
CA ARG A 45 13.04 -10.10 -1.34
C ARG A 45 11.67 -9.43 -1.46
N ALA A 46 10.59 -10.20 -1.57
CA ALA A 46 9.24 -9.66 -1.64
C ALA A 46 8.90 -8.87 -0.37
N LEU A 47 9.24 -9.40 0.81
CA LEU A 47 9.07 -8.71 2.09
C LEU A 47 9.85 -7.38 2.10
N GLY A 48 11.11 -7.38 1.64
CA GLY A 48 11.89 -6.14 1.54
C GLY A 48 11.24 -5.07 0.66
N VAL A 49 10.66 -5.46 -0.47
CA VAL A 49 9.92 -4.52 -1.35
C VAL A 49 8.66 -3.98 -0.66
N LEU A 50 7.87 -4.85 -0.01
CA LEU A 50 6.66 -4.41 0.70
C LEU A 50 6.99 -3.44 1.84
N SER A 51 8.04 -3.71 2.62
CA SER A 51 8.51 -2.78 3.66
C SER A 51 8.93 -1.43 3.07
N ALA A 52 9.64 -1.44 1.93
CA ALA A 52 10.02 -0.21 1.25
C ALA A 52 8.79 0.59 0.77
N VAL A 53 7.74 -0.06 0.26
CA VAL A 53 6.48 0.61 -0.11
C VAL A 53 5.85 1.30 1.10
N THR A 54 5.79 0.63 2.26
CA THR A 54 5.26 1.23 3.49
C THR A 54 6.06 2.44 3.93
N HIS A 55 7.40 2.34 3.95
CA HIS A 55 8.26 3.47 4.33
C HIS A 55 8.14 4.66 3.37
N GLU A 56 8.06 4.41 2.06
CA GLU A 56 7.90 5.47 1.08
C GLU A 56 6.52 6.14 1.19
N PHE A 57 5.46 5.36 1.42
CA PHE A 57 4.12 5.90 1.67
C PHE A 57 4.11 6.79 2.92
N TYR A 58 4.71 6.32 4.02
CA TYR A 58 4.81 7.11 5.24
C TYR A 58 5.56 8.42 4.99
N ARG A 59 6.76 8.35 4.39
CA ARG A 59 7.63 9.52 4.17
C ARG A 59 7.02 10.55 3.21
N ARG A 60 6.31 10.12 2.17
CA ARG A 60 5.85 11.00 1.08
C ARG A 60 4.41 11.42 1.19
N VAL A 61 3.59 10.69 1.93
CA VAL A 61 2.15 10.95 2.03
C VAL A 61 1.76 11.25 3.47
N ILE A 62 2.07 10.35 4.41
CA ILE A 62 1.65 10.50 5.81
C ILE A 62 2.40 11.66 6.49
N GLY A 63 3.73 11.69 6.42
CA GLY A 63 4.55 12.72 7.08
C GLY A 63 4.14 14.15 6.72
N PRO A 64 4.02 14.51 5.42
CA PRO A 64 3.55 15.85 5.04
C PRO A 64 2.12 16.17 5.52
N TYR A 65 1.24 15.16 5.60
CA TYR A 65 -0.09 15.31 6.17
C TYR A 65 -0.01 15.58 7.68
N GLU A 66 0.81 14.84 8.42
CA GLU A 66 1.06 15.04 9.84
C GLU A 66 1.64 16.43 10.14
N ASP A 67 2.63 16.88 9.37
CA ASP A 67 3.20 18.24 9.46
C ASP A 67 2.13 19.32 9.30
N THR A 68 1.12 19.07 8.45
CA THR A 68 -0.01 19.99 8.26
C THR A 68 -0.92 19.96 9.48
N LYS A 69 -1.22 18.78 10.02
CA LYS A 69 -2.07 18.63 11.22
C LYS A 69 -1.44 19.20 12.48
N ILE A 70 -0.12 19.13 12.62
CA ILE A 70 0.63 19.79 13.71
C ILE A 70 0.43 21.30 13.66
N LYS A 71 0.50 21.91 12.46
CA LYS A 71 0.26 23.36 12.29
C LYS A 71 -1.19 23.76 12.58
N GLU A 72 -2.15 22.90 12.26
CA GLU A 72 -3.58 23.17 12.42
C GLU A 72 -4.07 22.97 13.86
N ASN A 73 -3.63 21.89 14.52
CA ASN A 73 -4.21 21.42 15.79
C ASN A 73 -3.24 21.50 16.97
N GLY A 74 -2.00 21.93 16.74
CA GLY A 74 -0.91 21.76 17.68
C GLY A 74 -0.25 20.39 17.55
N ASP A 75 1.00 20.31 18.02
CA ASP A 75 1.65 19.02 18.20
C ASP A 75 1.04 18.29 19.40
N VAL A 76 1.35 17.01 19.54
CA VAL A 76 0.86 16.15 20.63
C VAL A 76 1.49 16.52 21.98
N GLU A 77 2.49 17.42 22.01
CA GLU A 77 3.20 17.89 23.22
C GLU A 77 2.36 18.76 24.17
#